data_AF-A0A101W4M1-F1
#
_entry.id   AF-A0A101W4M1-F1
#
_cell.length_a   1.000
_cell.length_b   1.000
_cell.length_c   1.000
_cell.angle_alpha   90.00
_cell.angle_beta   90.00
_cell.angle_gamma   90.00
#
_symmetry.space_group_name_H-M   'P 1'
#
loop_
_entity.id
_entity.type
_entity.pdbx_description
1 polymer ?
#
loop_
_entity_poly.entity_id
_entity_poly.type
_entity_poly.pdbx_seq_one_letter_code
_entity_poly.pdbx_strand_id
1 'polypeptide(L)'
;MKIKHIRIAGFTIVFAMLIVLFILNNKNYFQKSFVEEGKYIKIENIGKESCQNCHVGTKGDSDYHNPELIGCISCHLGNPNTLDKDDSHKGMVLIPGNLADAKDTCGKCHPNELARIENSLMTTNSGLVAVDKYIFGEADSPDKHYHIKDIKNSAADKHIRDLCANCHLGAEKTEFGEITQMSRGGGCNACHLNYSDEAKKDLQKYLSSNKKVLPKFHPATNIFVKNEHCYGCHSRSSRISTNYEGWQETVLDEKDIVQKKGYKISEDKRIYKYIGEDLHHNKGLLCIDCHSSHEVMGDGKKYAHAEQAVKLQCSDCHFKDKPTTTTYSKLDAESLLVFLHRDYKHTDKQMITVKKDKHPLVNTYVDDAGKAFLIGKKDGKIHELKPQSEICSRDNAHKNVSCATCHSSWTSRCIGCHNEFDKDEPRAFDLLDKKYGKGQWREHVAEFSSSPPAMGVRESKNKRLIEPAIPGMILTIDKGSFAGKEIGKDVSFHRLYAANSPHTTTKSVRDCKSCHANSATLGYGNGKLEYDVKNGKGKWKFTPEYANNPNDNLPEDAWIPFLTAPKKGVINSTRLDFRPFTVNEQKQLLLVGACLQCHKDDSKVMKQSLVDGLKPLLNKLSKSCILPSWN
;
A
#
# COMPACT_ATOMS: atom_id res chain seq x y z
N MET A 1 -0.71 -36.25 57.75
CA MET A 1 0.06 -35.88 56.53
C MET A 1 -0.55 -36.29 55.19
N LYS A 2 -1.46 -37.28 55.08
CA LYS A 2 -1.97 -37.76 53.77
C LYS A 2 -3.01 -36.86 53.05
N ILE A 3 -3.74 -35.99 53.74
CA ILE A 3 -4.83 -35.18 53.13
C ILE A 3 -4.30 -33.93 52.40
N LYS A 4 -3.13 -33.39 52.79
CA LYS A 4 -2.56 -32.18 52.18
C LYS A 4 -2.00 -32.45 50.77
N HIS A 5 -1.47 -33.65 50.53
CA HIS A 5 -0.91 -34.02 49.22
C HIS A 5 -1.99 -34.30 48.16
N ILE A 6 -3.16 -34.79 48.56
CA ILE A 6 -4.29 -35.04 47.63
C ILE A 6 -4.88 -33.72 47.13
N ARG A 7 -5.01 -32.69 48.00
CA ARG A 7 -5.50 -31.37 47.59
C ARG A 7 -4.52 -30.63 46.67
N ILE A 8 -3.22 -30.74 46.92
CA ILE A 8 -2.19 -30.13 46.06
C ILE A 8 -2.16 -30.83 44.70
N ALA A 9 -2.21 -32.17 44.67
CA ALA A 9 -2.26 -32.95 43.42
C ALA A 9 -3.52 -32.67 42.59
N GLY A 10 -4.68 -32.52 43.23
CA GLY A 10 -5.92 -32.13 42.54
C GLY A 10 -5.84 -30.74 41.91
N PHE A 11 -5.22 -29.77 42.60
CA PHE A 11 -5.06 -28.41 42.09
C PHE A 11 -4.08 -28.33 40.92
N THR A 12 -2.98 -29.09 40.94
CA THR A 12 -2.05 -29.16 39.80
C THR A 12 -2.66 -29.83 38.58
N ILE A 13 -3.50 -30.86 38.75
CA ILE A 13 -4.18 -31.52 37.64
C ILE A 13 -5.20 -30.57 36.99
N VAL A 14 -5.99 -29.85 37.79
CA VAL A 14 -6.96 -28.87 37.26
C VAL A 14 -6.26 -27.71 36.57
N PHE A 15 -5.16 -27.20 37.13
CA PHE A 15 -4.37 -26.13 36.51
C PHE A 15 -3.70 -26.59 35.20
N ALA A 16 -3.18 -27.81 35.15
CA ALA A 16 -2.63 -28.40 33.93
C ALA A 16 -3.73 -28.60 32.86
N MET A 17 -4.93 -29.06 33.24
CA MET A 17 -6.06 -29.16 32.32
C MET A 17 -6.49 -27.80 31.79
N LEU A 18 -6.49 -26.74 32.62
CA LEU A 18 -6.80 -25.38 32.17
C LEU A 18 -5.74 -24.82 31.22
N ILE A 19 -4.45 -25.12 31.44
CA ILE A 19 -3.38 -24.77 30.50
C ILE A 19 -3.55 -25.52 29.18
N VAL A 20 -3.86 -26.82 29.21
CA VAL A 20 -4.09 -27.60 27.99
C VAL A 20 -5.32 -27.11 27.24
N LEU A 21 -6.43 -26.81 27.93
CA LEU A 21 -7.62 -26.18 27.35
C LEU A 21 -7.31 -24.80 26.78
N PHE A 22 -6.51 -23.99 27.47
CA PHE A 22 -6.05 -22.69 26.98
C PHE A 22 -5.19 -22.84 25.73
N ILE A 23 -4.29 -23.82 25.67
CA ILE A 23 -3.46 -24.12 24.49
C ILE A 23 -4.32 -24.66 23.35
N LEU A 24 -5.31 -25.52 23.63
CA LEU A 24 -6.22 -26.08 22.62
C LEU A 24 -7.17 -25.02 22.05
N ASN A 25 -7.74 -24.14 22.87
CA ASN A 25 -8.57 -23.02 22.41
C ASN A 25 -7.75 -21.92 21.69
N ASN A 26 -6.47 -21.77 22.04
CA ASN A 26 -5.57 -20.81 21.40
C ASN A 26 -4.59 -21.48 20.42
N LYS A 27 -4.88 -22.68 19.92
CA LYS A 27 -4.05 -23.36 18.90
C LYS A 27 -3.85 -22.48 17.66
N ASN A 28 -4.88 -21.72 17.29
CA ASN A 28 -4.83 -20.75 16.19
C ASN A 28 -4.00 -19.50 16.51
N TYR A 29 -3.69 -19.22 17.78
CA TYR A 29 -2.91 -18.06 18.22
C TYR A 29 -1.41 -18.35 18.28
N PHE A 30 -1.02 -19.61 18.53
CA PHE A 30 0.38 -20.03 18.62
C PHE A 30 0.92 -20.73 17.37
N GLN A 31 0.07 -21.02 16.38
CA GLN A 31 0.53 -21.40 15.07
C GLN A 31 1.13 -20.16 14.38
N LYS A 32 2.42 -19.89 14.65
CA LYS A 32 3.24 -19.20 13.64
C LYS A 32 2.98 -19.97 12.35
N SER A 33 2.31 -19.34 11.40
CA SER A 33 2.13 -19.86 10.05
C SER A 33 3.50 -19.88 9.38
N PHE A 34 4.31 -20.87 9.73
CA PHE A 34 5.38 -21.31 8.87
C PHE A 34 4.68 -21.99 7.70
N VAL A 35 4.68 -21.31 6.55
CA VAL A 35 4.41 -21.95 5.27
C VAL A 35 5.55 -22.96 5.09
N GLU A 36 5.23 -24.25 5.08
CA GLU A 36 6.22 -25.27 4.68
C GLU A 36 6.63 -25.00 3.23
N GLU A 37 7.94 -24.93 2.96
CA GLU A 37 8.46 -24.77 1.60
C GLU A 37 8.09 -26.01 0.78
N GLY A 38 7.08 -25.88 -0.08
CA GLY A 38 6.77 -26.85 -1.12
C GLY A 38 7.91 -26.89 -2.15
N LYS A 39 8.24 -28.08 -2.65
CA LYS A 39 9.20 -28.20 -3.76
C LYS A 39 8.54 -27.72 -5.05
N TYR A 40 9.25 -26.91 -5.83
CA TYR A 40 8.83 -26.59 -7.21
C TYR A 40 8.70 -27.90 -8.01
N ILE A 41 7.59 -28.05 -8.70
CA ILE A 41 7.31 -29.22 -9.54
C ILE A 41 7.58 -28.83 -10.99
N LYS A 42 8.47 -29.57 -11.65
CA LYS A 42 8.65 -29.45 -13.09
C LYS A 42 7.62 -30.35 -13.78
N ILE A 43 6.75 -29.74 -14.59
CA ILE A 43 5.89 -30.47 -15.51
C ILE A 43 6.62 -30.53 -16.86
N GLU A 44 6.73 -31.71 -17.44
CA GLU A 44 7.19 -31.90 -18.80
C GLU A 44 6.05 -32.54 -19.58
N ASN A 45 5.73 -31.99 -20.75
CA ASN A 45 4.74 -32.59 -21.62
C ASN A 45 5.34 -33.79 -22.36
N ILE A 46 5.07 -34.99 -21.84
CA ILE A 46 5.61 -36.26 -22.38
C ILE A 46 4.73 -36.79 -23.54
N GLY A 47 3.57 -36.18 -23.81
CA GLY A 47 2.63 -36.62 -24.85
C GLY A 47 2.19 -35.50 -25.81
N LYS A 48 1.70 -35.84 -27.00
CA LYS A 48 1.04 -34.86 -27.87
C LYS A 48 -0.40 -34.67 -27.43
N GLU A 49 -0.76 -33.45 -27.04
CA GLU A 49 -2.15 -33.08 -26.78
C GLU A 49 -2.92 -32.86 -28.08
N SER A 50 -4.21 -33.20 -28.10
CA SER A 50 -5.09 -32.97 -29.24
C SER A 50 -5.39 -31.48 -29.49
N CYS A 51 -5.18 -30.62 -28.48
CA CYS A 51 -5.42 -29.17 -28.50
C CYS A 51 -4.76 -28.50 -29.72
N GLN A 52 -3.51 -28.88 -30.00
CA GLN A 52 -2.71 -28.29 -31.07
C GLN A 52 -3.21 -28.65 -32.47
N ASN A 53 -4.03 -29.69 -32.62
CA ASN A 53 -4.60 -30.05 -33.93
C ASN A 53 -5.65 -29.02 -34.40
N CYS A 54 -6.32 -28.34 -33.46
CA CYS A 54 -7.27 -27.27 -33.75
C CYS A 54 -6.65 -25.87 -33.57
N HIS A 55 -5.73 -25.72 -32.61
CA HIS A 55 -5.05 -24.46 -32.28
C HIS A 55 -3.62 -24.37 -32.86
N VAL A 56 -3.45 -24.85 -34.09
CA VAL A 56 -2.16 -24.93 -34.77
C VAL A 56 -1.55 -23.53 -34.93
N GLY A 57 -0.25 -23.40 -34.60
CA GLY A 57 0.52 -22.21 -34.91
C GLY A 57 0.16 -20.98 -34.07
N THR A 58 -0.41 -21.21 -32.88
CA THR A 58 -0.52 -20.19 -31.84
C THR A 58 0.86 -19.62 -31.52
N LYS A 59 0.96 -18.30 -31.37
CA LYS A 59 2.20 -17.56 -31.06
C LYS A 59 2.00 -16.68 -29.83
N GLY A 60 3.07 -16.09 -29.31
CA GLY A 60 3.01 -15.10 -28.23
C GLY A 60 3.12 -15.70 -26.83
N ASP A 61 3.25 -17.02 -26.72
CA ASP A 61 3.58 -17.70 -25.48
C ASP A 61 4.93 -17.22 -24.94
N SER A 62 5.08 -17.21 -23.61
CA SER A 62 6.38 -16.94 -22.99
C SER A 62 7.28 -18.17 -23.07
N ASP A 63 8.59 -17.96 -23.19
CA ASP A 63 9.58 -19.04 -23.29
C ASP A 63 9.43 -20.13 -22.21
N TYR A 64 9.11 -19.73 -20.97
CA TYR A 64 9.00 -20.63 -19.82
C TYR A 64 7.60 -21.23 -19.59
N HIS A 65 6.59 -20.76 -20.32
CA HIS A 65 5.24 -21.32 -20.32
C HIS A 65 4.80 -21.69 -21.74
N ASN A 66 5.74 -22.13 -22.58
CA ASN A 66 5.45 -22.60 -23.92
C ASN A 66 4.65 -23.92 -23.84
N PRO A 67 3.44 -24.01 -24.44
CA PRO A 67 2.65 -25.25 -24.45
C PRO A 67 3.34 -26.44 -25.11
N GLU A 68 4.35 -26.23 -25.97
CA GLU A 68 5.20 -27.31 -26.49
C GLU A 68 6.02 -27.99 -25.38
N LEU A 69 6.32 -27.28 -24.29
CA LEU A 69 7.10 -27.79 -23.16
C LEU A 69 6.22 -28.34 -22.04
N ILE A 70 5.13 -27.65 -21.70
CA ILE A 70 4.31 -27.95 -20.50
C ILE A 70 2.88 -28.41 -20.81
N GLY A 71 2.46 -28.33 -22.07
CA GLY A 71 1.09 -28.64 -22.51
C GLY A 71 0.13 -27.46 -22.34
N CYS A 72 -0.99 -27.46 -23.07
CA CYS A 72 -2.06 -26.48 -22.87
C CYS A 72 -2.84 -26.81 -21.59
N ILE A 73 -3.01 -28.10 -21.28
CA ILE A 73 -3.84 -28.55 -20.15
C ILE A 73 -3.22 -28.25 -18.79
N SER A 74 -1.90 -27.99 -18.72
CA SER A 74 -1.25 -27.60 -17.46
C SER A 74 -1.81 -26.30 -16.91
N CYS A 75 -2.26 -25.42 -17.80
CA CYS A 75 -2.90 -24.15 -17.46
C CYS A 75 -4.42 -24.25 -17.64
N HIS A 76 -4.89 -24.71 -18.79
CA HIS A 76 -6.30 -24.64 -19.15
C HIS A 76 -7.13 -25.85 -18.69
N LEU A 77 -6.52 -26.92 -18.18
CA LEU A 77 -7.21 -28.19 -17.90
C LEU A 77 -7.88 -28.74 -19.18
N GLY A 78 -9.03 -29.39 -19.08
CA GLY A 78 -9.74 -30.00 -20.22
C GLY A 78 -9.25 -31.43 -20.54
N ASN A 79 -9.75 -31.98 -21.66
CA ASN A 79 -9.43 -33.33 -22.12
C ASN A 79 -8.43 -33.29 -23.30
N PRO A 80 -7.16 -33.71 -23.10
CA PRO A 80 -6.13 -33.66 -24.15
C PRO A 80 -6.22 -34.79 -25.18
N ASN A 81 -7.16 -35.73 -25.04
CA ASN A 81 -7.13 -37.02 -25.76
C ASN A 81 -8.22 -37.18 -26.83
N THR A 82 -8.92 -36.10 -27.18
CA THR A 82 -10.04 -36.14 -28.12
C THR A 82 -9.98 -35.00 -29.13
N LEU A 83 -10.52 -35.19 -30.32
CA LEU A 83 -10.68 -34.14 -31.35
C LEU A 83 -12.08 -33.55 -31.36
N ASP A 84 -13.01 -34.14 -30.60
CA ASP A 84 -14.35 -33.59 -30.45
C ASP A 84 -14.27 -32.30 -29.63
N LYS A 85 -14.82 -31.22 -30.21
CA LYS A 85 -14.71 -29.87 -29.61
C LYS A 85 -15.31 -29.83 -28.21
N ASP A 86 -16.47 -30.42 -28.00
CA ASP A 86 -17.19 -30.27 -26.74
C ASP A 86 -16.57 -31.16 -25.66
N ASP A 87 -16.10 -32.35 -26.03
CA ASP A 87 -15.36 -33.24 -25.12
C ASP A 87 -13.98 -32.67 -24.75
N SER A 88 -13.23 -32.10 -25.70
CA SER A 88 -11.92 -31.48 -25.43
C SER A 88 -12.00 -30.34 -24.43
N HIS A 89 -13.03 -29.50 -24.55
CA HIS A 89 -13.20 -28.32 -23.68
C HIS A 89 -13.95 -28.62 -22.37
N LYS A 90 -14.37 -29.87 -22.14
CA LYS A 90 -15.10 -30.24 -20.92
C LYS A 90 -14.21 -30.05 -19.69
N GLY A 91 -14.64 -29.19 -18.76
CA GLY A 91 -13.88 -28.86 -17.55
C GLY A 91 -12.69 -27.93 -17.78
N MET A 92 -12.59 -27.30 -18.96
CA MET A 92 -11.55 -26.33 -19.27
C MET A 92 -11.76 -25.01 -18.48
N VAL A 93 -10.65 -24.46 -18.00
CA VAL A 93 -10.57 -23.11 -17.42
C VAL A 93 -10.16 -22.12 -18.52
N LEU A 94 -11.02 -21.13 -18.78
CA LEU A 94 -10.79 -20.16 -19.86
C LEU A 94 -9.71 -19.13 -19.53
N ILE A 95 -9.66 -18.69 -18.26
CA ILE A 95 -8.71 -17.69 -17.76
C ILE A 95 -8.02 -18.31 -16.54
N PRO A 96 -7.00 -19.16 -16.75
CA PRO A 96 -6.34 -19.86 -15.65
C PRO A 96 -5.45 -18.92 -14.85
N GLY A 97 -5.36 -19.12 -13.54
CA GLY A 97 -4.55 -18.32 -12.61
C GLY A 97 -5.37 -17.46 -11.64
N ASN A 98 -6.71 -17.46 -11.76
CA ASN A 98 -7.57 -16.94 -10.70
C ASN A 98 -7.30 -17.70 -9.40
N LEU A 99 -7.37 -17.05 -8.23
CA LEU A 99 -7.12 -17.78 -6.96
C LEU A 99 -8.09 -18.95 -6.73
N ALA A 100 -9.27 -18.91 -7.35
CA ALA A 100 -10.24 -20.01 -7.31
C ALA A 100 -9.77 -21.29 -8.03
N ASP A 101 -8.97 -21.15 -9.10
CA ASP A 101 -8.43 -22.27 -9.89
C ASP A 101 -6.91 -22.44 -9.76
N ALA A 102 -6.22 -21.50 -9.10
CA ALA A 102 -4.77 -21.42 -9.04
C ALA A 102 -4.16 -22.69 -8.45
N LYS A 103 -4.81 -23.35 -7.50
CA LYS A 103 -4.33 -24.61 -6.93
C LYS A 103 -4.17 -25.70 -7.99
N ASP A 104 -5.09 -25.77 -8.94
CA ASP A 104 -5.12 -26.78 -10.00
C ASP A 104 -4.37 -26.34 -11.27
N THR A 105 -3.99 -25.06 -11.36
CA THR A 105 -3.24 -24.46 -12.46
C THR A 105 -1.84 -24.03 -12.01
N CYS A 106 -1.62 -22.73 -11.73
CA CYS A 106 -0.31 -22.15 -11.40
C CYS A 106 0.37 -22.82 -10.19
N GLY A 107 -0.41 -23.12 -9.14
CA GLY A 107 0.00 -23.68 -7.86
C GLY A 107 0.48 -25.13 -7.93
N LYS A 108 0.25 -25.85 -9.03
CA LYS A 108 0.90 -27.15 -9.27
C LYS A 108 2.41 -27.00 -9.38
N CYS A 109 2.89 -25.96 -10.06
CA CYS A 109 4.32 -25.68 -10.23
C CYS A 109 4.84 -24.67 -9.18
N HIS A 110 3.99 -23.72 -8.78
CA HIS A 110 4.31 -22.59 -7.89
C HIS A 110 3.55 -22.63 -6.55
N PRO A 111 3.64 -23.73 -5.76
CA PRO A 111 2.86 -23.88 -4.53
C PRO A 111 3.26 -22.86 -3.46
N ASN A 112 4.53 -22.44 -3.43
CA ASN A 112 5.04 -21.46 -2.48
C ASN A 112 4.50 -20.07 -2.75
N GLU A 113 4.47 -19.65 -4.01
CA GLU A 113 3.93 -18.35 -4.42
C GLU A 113 2.43 -18.30 -4.13
N LEU A 114 1.70 -19.38 -4.43
CA LEU A 114 0.27 -19.48 -4.11
C LEU A 114 0.01 -19.31 -2.61
N ALA A 115 0.69 -20.09 -1.77
CA ALA A 115 0.53 -20.03 -0.32
C ALA A 115 0.83 -18.62 0.25
N ARG A 116 1.78 -17.89 -0.35
CA ARG A 116 2.12 -16.53 0.07
C ARG A 116 1.08 -15.51 -0.38
N ILE A 117 0.66 -15.56 -1.65
CA ILE A 117 -0.35 -14.65 -2.21
C ILE A 117 -1.68 -14.78 -1.46
N GLU A 118 -2.12 -16.00 -1.11
CA GLU A 118 -3.35 -16.24 -0.36
C GLU A 118 -3.36 -15.55 1.02
N ASN A 119 -2.18 -15.37 1.63
CA ASN A 119 -2.01 -14.70 2.92
C ASN A 119 -1.66 -13.21 2.80
N SER A 120 -1.45 -12.70 1.58
CA SER A 120 -1.06 -11.31 1.33
C SER A 120 -2.17 -10.30 1.67
N LEU A 121 -1.76 -9.06 1.95
CA LEU A 121 -2.71 -7.97 2.19
C LEU A 121 -3.52 -7.58 0.95
N MET A 122 -2.96 -7.73 -0.26
CA MET A 122 -3.68 -7.45 -1.49
C MET A 122 -4.78 -8.49 -1.77
N THR A 123 -4.66 -9.70 -1.23
CA THR A 123 -5.72 -10.73 -1.27
C THR A 123 -6.73 -10.56 -0.15
N THR A 124 -6.27 -10.33 1.07
CA THR A 124 -7.14 -10.29 2.27
C THR A 124 -7.83 -8.96 2.48
N ASN A 125 -7.22 -7.84 2.06
CA ASN A 125 -7.65 -6.47 2.40
C ASN A 125 -7.91 -6.25 3.90
N SER A 126 -7.20 -7.00 4.76
CA SER A 126 -7.48 -7.07 6.20
C SER A 126 -7.59 -5.69 6.87
N GLY A 127 -6.62 -4.80 6.64
CA GLY A 127 -6.61 -3.48 7.26
C GLY A 127 -7.76 -2.57 6.81
N LEU A 128 -8.23 -2.71 5.56
CA LEU A 128 -9.40 -1.95 5.08
C LEU A 128 -10.66 -2.43 5.81
N VAL A 129 -10.88 -3.76 5.87
CA VAL A 129 -12.03 -4.36 6.55
C VAL A 129 -12.00 -4.05 8.05
N ALA A 130 -10.82 -4.05 8.67
CA ALA A 130 -10.67 -3.79 10.09
C ALA A 130 -11.01 -2.35 10.48
N VAL A 131 -10.48 -1.39 9.73
CA VAL A 131 -10.75 0.04 9.99
C VAL A 131 -12.21 0.36 9.71
N ASP A 132 -12.79 -0.19 8.66
CA ASP A 132 -14.20 0.01 8.32
C ASP A 132 -15.13 -0.53 9.41
N LYS A 133 -14.97 -1.80 9.79
CA LYS A 133 -15.75 -2.38 10.91
C LYS A 133 -15.59 -1.58 12.21
N TYR A 134 -14.41 -1.03 12.46
CA TYR A 134 -14.17 -0.18 13.62
C TYR A 134 -14.99 1.13 13.57
N ILE A 135 -15.02 1.85 12.44
CA ILE A 135 -15.80 3.09 12.33
C ILE A 135 -17.31 2.85 12.37
N PHE A 136 -17.78 1.68 11.93
CA PHE A 136 -19.19 1.27 12.08
C PHE A 136 -19.53 0.77 13.49
N GLY A 137 -18.54 0.57 14.38
CA GLY A 137 -18.73 0.01 15.72
C GLY A 137 -18.95 -1.51 15.74
N GLU A 138 -18.67 -2.19 14.64
CA GLU A 138 -18.72 -3.66 14.51
C GLU A 138 -17.41 -4.33 14.96
N ALA A 139 -16.36 -3.54 15.20
CA ALA A 139 -15.10 -3.97 15.81
C ALA A 139 -14.66 -2.99 16.90
N ASP A 140 -14.00 -3.51 17.92
CA ASP A 140 -13.41 -2.76 19.04
C ASP A 140 -12.01 -2.21 18.75
N SER A 141 -11.41 -2.59 17.63
CA SER A 141 -10.06 -2.18 17.23
C SER A 141 -9.89 -2.14 15.71
N PRO A 142 -9.19 -1.12 15.17
CA PRO A 142 -8.84 -1.04 13.75
C PRO A 142 -7.70 -2.00 13.33
N ASP A 143 -7.11 -2.74 14.27
CA ASP A 143 -5.96 -3.64 14.03
C ASP A 143 -6.35 -5.13 14.01
N LYS A 144 -7.66 -5.44 13.94
CA LYS A 144 -8.14 -6.82 13.81
C LYS A 144 -7.78 -7.42 12.45
N HIS A 145 -7.74 -8.75 12.40
CA HIS A 145 -7.48 -9.49 11.17
C HIS A 145 -8.78 -10.00 10.57
N TYR A 146 -8.99 -9.68 9.29
CA TYR A 146 -10.16 -10.10 8.52
C TYR A 146 -9.72 -10.53 7.12
N HIS A 147 -10.63 -11.18 6.41
CA HIS A 147 -10.48 -11.44 4.98
C HIS A 147 -11.71 -10.92 4.25
N ILE A 148 -11.47 -10.15 3.18
CA ILE A 148 -12.53 -9.54 2.39
C ILE A 148 -13.54 -10.55 1.82
N LYS A 149 -13.15 -11.79 1.52
CA LYS A 149 -14.06 -12.83 1.03
C LYS A 149 -15.06 -13.31 2.09
N ASP A 150 -14.74 -13.10 3.37
CA ASP A 150 -15.54 -13.59 4.48
C ASP A 150 -16.62 -12.58 4.91
N ILE A 151 -16.57 -11.34 4.40
CA ILE A 151 -17.53 -10.28 4.73
C ILE A 151 -18.94 -10.64 4.24
N LYS A 152 -19.95 -10.31 5.04
CA LYS A 152 -21.35 -10.64 4.79
C LYS A 152 -22.10 -9.37 4.39
N ASN A 153 -23.17 -9.02 5.10
CA ASN A 153 -24.06 -7.90 4.76
C ASN A 153 -24.39 -7.03 5.98
N SER A 154 -23.49 -6.97 6.97
CA SER A 154 -23.59 -5.94 8.01
C SER A 154 -23.46 -4.55 7.40
N ALA A 155 -23.71 -3.48 8.18
CA ALA A 155 -23.63 -2.11 7.67
C ALA A 155 -22.22 -1.82 7.11
N ALA A 156 -21.18 -2.22 7.85
CA ALA A 156 -19.78 -2.11 7.42
C ALA A 156 -19.48 -3.00 6.20
N ASP A 157 -19.88 -4.28 6.24
CA ASP A 157 -19.60 -5.20 5.13
C ASP A 157 -20.24 -4.72 3.83
N LYS A 158 -21.48 -4.21 3.92
CA LYS A 158 -22.19 -3.65 2.78
C LYS A 158 -21.54 -2.36 2.28
N HIS A 159 -21.03 -1.50 3.17
CA HIS A 159 -20.26 -0.30 2.80
C HIS A 159 -19.02 -0.66 1.99
N ILE A 160 -18.24 -1.64 2.45
CA ILE A 160 -17.10 -2.15 1.70
C ILE A 160 -17.52 -2.78 0.38
N ARG A 161 -18.59 -3.59 0.35
CA ARG A 161 -19.11 -4.20 -0.88
C ARG A 161 -19.54 -3.14 -1.91
N ASP A 162 -20.04 -1.99 -1.47
CA ASP A 162 -20.55 -0.96 -2.37
C ASP A 162 -19.48 -0.01 -2.89
N LEU A 163 -18.45 0.27 -2.08
CA LEU A 163 -17.48 1.34 -2.37
C LEU A 163 -16.04 0.85 -2.56
N CYS A 164 -15.65 -0.24 -1.88
CA CYS A 164 -14.23 -0.57 -1.69
C CYS A 164 -13.78 -1.93 -2.25
N ALA A 165 -14.67 -2.93 -2.32
CA ALA A 165 -14.32 -4.33 -2.60
C ALA A 165 -13.92 -4.62 -4.06
N ASN A 166 -13.63 -3.61 -4.87
CA ASN A 166 -13.26 -3.81 -6.28
C ASN A 166 -11.79 -4.22 -6.48
N CYS A 167 -10.90 -3.95 -5.51
CA CYS A 167 -9.44 -3.96 -5.72
C CYS A 167 -8.69 -5.13 -5.04
N HIS A 168 -9.36 -6.20 -4.61
CA HIS A 168 -8.66 -7.35 -4.01
C HIS A 168 -8.21 -8.36 -5.08
N LEU A 169 -7.02 -8.94 -4.93
CA LEU A 169 -6.46 -9.90 -5.90
C LEU A 169 -7.30 -11.15 -6.09
N GLY A 170 -8.04 -11.56 -5.06
CA GLY A 170 -8.96 -12.69 -5.13
C GLY A 170 -10.23 -12.46 -5.95
N ALA A 171 -10.46 -11.25 -6.47
CA ALA A 171 -11.57 -11.00 -7.38
C ALA A 171 -11.32 -11.77 -8.67
N GLU A 172 -12.29 -12.58 -9.10
CA GLU A 172 -12.14 -13.37 -10.31
C GLU A 172 -12.16 -12.48 -11.56
N LYS A 173 -11.20 -12.72 -12.45
CA LYS A 173 -11.20 -12.16 -13.80
C LYS A 173 -11.99 -13.10 -14.70
N THR A 174 -13.18 -12.65 -15.09
CA THR A 174 -14.12 -13.39 -15.94
C THR A 174 -14.09 -12.96 -17.40
N GLU A 175 -13.48 -11.81 -17.69
CA GLU A 175 -13.38 -11.24 -19.04
C GLU A 175 -11.95 -11.26 -19.56
N PHE A 176 -11.81 -11.60 -20.85
CA PHE A 176 -10.54 -11.54 -21.57
C PHE A 176 -10.08 -10.08 -21.74
N GLY A 177 -8.77 -9.88 -21.71
CA GLY A 177 -8.17 -8.57 -21.90
C GLY A 177 -7.10 -8.27 -20.87
N GLU A 178 -6.38 -7.18 -21.10
CA GLU A 178 -5.30 -6.73 -20.23
C GLU A 178 -5.83 -6.27 -18.85
N ILE A 179 -4.90 -6.14 -17.90
CA ILE A 179 -5.22 -5.58 -16.60
C ILE A 179 -5.33 -4.06 -16.72
N THR A 180 -6.52 -3.53 -16.45
CA THR A 180 -6.79 -2.08 -16.43
C THR A 180 -7.56 -1.67 -15.18
N GLN A 181 -7.92 -0.39 -15.09
CA GLN A 181 -8.84 0.07 -14.05
C GLN A 181 -10.22 -0.58 -14.21
N MET A 182 -10.65 -0.92 -15.41
CA MET A 182 -11.95 -1.57 -15.63
C MET A 182 -11.85 -3.10 -15.60
N SER A 183 -10.66 -3.66 -15.86
CA SER A 183 -10.43 -5.10 -15.85
C SER A 183 -9.32 -5.47 -14.86
N ARG A 184 -9.65 -5.61 -13.58
CA ARG A 184 -8.70 -5.89 -12.47
C ARG A 184 -9.04 -7.18 -11.73
N GLY A 185 -8.10 -7.66 -10.92
CA GLY A 185 -8.20 -8.95 -10.22
C GLY A 185 -7.52 -10.07 -11.01
N GLY A 186 -7.91 -11.31 -10.73
CA GLY A 186 -7.43 -12.48 -11.46
C GLY A 186 -6.33 -13.28 -10.76
N GLY A 187 -6.10 -13.07 -9.46
CA GLY A 187 -5.06 -13.76 -8.72
C GLY A 187 -3.68 -13.56 -9.34
N CYS A 188 -3.08 -14.65 -9.85
CA CYS A 188 -1.79 -14.62 -10.54
C CYS A 188 -1.82 -13.74 -11.80
N ASN A 189 -2.96 -13.73 -12.51
CA ASN A 189 -3.14 -12.95 -13.73
C ASN A 189 -3.08 -11.44 -13.50
N ALA A 190 -3.36 -10.97 -12.29
CA ALA A 190 -3.32 -9.54 -11.97
C ALA A 190 -1.93 -8.93 -12.23
N CYS A 191 -0.87 -9.74 -12.20
CA CYS A 191 0.50 -9.28 -12.43
C CYS A 191 1.18 -9.99 -13.61
N HIS A 192 0.83 -11.26 -13.88
CA HIS A 192 1.58 -12.08 -14.84
C HIS A 192 0.97 -12.13 -16.24
N LEU A 193 -0.26 -11.67 -16.44
CA LEU A 193 -0.96 -11.71 -17.73
C LEU A 193 -0.59 -10.51 -18.61
N ASN A 194 0.25 -10.73 -19.61
CA ASN A 194 0.80 -9.68 -20.47
C ASN A 194 0.31 -9.82 -21.92
N TYR A 195 -0.41 -8.81 -22.42
CA TYR A 195 -0.85 -8.76 -23.81
C TYR A 195 0.16 -7.98 -24.67
N SER A 196 0.67 -8.62 -25.74
CA SER A 196 1.36 -7.92 -26.83
C SER A 196 0.37 -7.14 -27.70
N ASP A 197 0.87 -6.21 -28.52
CA ASP A 197 0.01 -5.45 -29.44
C ASP A 197 -0.74 -6.35 -30.44
N GLU A 198 -0.12 -7.44 -30.86
CA GLU A 198 -0.74 -8.46 -31.71
C GLU A 198 -1.84 -9.21 -30.96
N ALA A 199 -1.58 -9.66 -29.72
CA ALA A 199 -2.57 -10.33 -28.89
C ALA A 199 -3.78 -9.42 -28.62
N LYS A 200 -3.57 -8.11 -28.40
CA LYS A 200 -4.66 -7.13 -28.26
C LYS A 200 -5.50 -7.02 -29.53
N LYS A 201 -4.86 -6.87 -30.69
CA LYS A 201 -5.54 -6.77 -31.99
C LYS A 201 -6.33 -8.04 -32.32
N ASP A 202 -5.76 -9.21 -32.04
CA ASP A 202 -6.42 -10.49 -32.27
C ASP A 202 -7.60 -10.71 -31.30
N LEU A 203 -7.45 -10.34 -30.03
CA LEU A 203 -8.58 -10.35 -29.09
C LEU A 203 -9.71 -9.44 -29.57
N GLN A 204 -9.42 -8.23 -30.05
CA GLN A 204 -10.44 -7.34 -30.60
C GLN A 204 -11.17 -7.96 -31.80
N LYS A 205 -10.45 -8.60 -32.73
CA LYS A 205 -11.05 -9.33 -33.87
C LYS A 205 -11.89 -10.51 -33.41
N TYR A 206 -11.43 -11.27 -32.43
CA TYR A 206 -12.17 -12.38 -31.85
C TYR A 206 -13.49 -11.91 -31.24
N LEU A 207 -13.48 -10.85 -30.44
CA LEU A 207 -14.68 -10.30 -29.81
C LEU A 207 -15.65 -9.70 -30.85
N SER A 208 -15.15 -8.88 -31.78
CA SER A 208 -15.96 -8.24 -32.84
C SER A 208 -16.57 -9.23 -33.84
N SER A 209 -15.92 -10.38 -34.07
CA SER A 209 -16.46 -11.45 -34.93
C SER A 209 -17.47 -12.34 -34.22
N ASN A 210 -17.92 -11.98 -33.00
CA ASN A 210 -18.72 -12.82 -32.13
C ASN A 210 -18.08 -14.20 -31.91
N LYS A 211 -16.78 -14.19 -31.60
CA LYS A 211 -15.94 -15.37 -31.29
C LYS A 211 -15.75 -16.35 -32.45
N LYS A 212 -15.96 -15.93 -33.70
CA LYS A 212 -15.81 -16.78 -34.90
C LYS A 212 -14.38 -16.80 -35.45
N VAL A 213 -13.68 -15.68 -35.37
CA VAL A 213 -12.27 -15.56 -35.83
C VAL A 213 -11.36 -15.85 -34.64
N LEU A 214 -10.76 -17.04 -34.59
CA LEU A 214 -9.91 -17.44 -33.48
C LEU A 214 -8.62 -16.59 -33.40
N PRO A 215 -8.19 -16.17 -32.19
CA PRO A 215 -6.91 -15.51 -32.00
C PRO A 215 -5.75 -16.41 -32.44
N LYS A 216 -4.72 -15.82 -33.05
CA LYS A 216 -3.46 -16.52 -33.36
C LYS A 216 -2.35 -16.15 -32.38
N PHE A 217 -2.50 -15.02 -31.69
CA PHE A 217 -1.59 -14.57 -30.65
C PHE A 217 -2.20 -14.75 -29.25
N HIS A 218 -1.55 -15.58 -28.44
CA HIS A 218 -1.83 -15.82 -27.05
C HIS A 218 -1.17 -14.73 -26.17
N PRO A 219 -1.82 -14.28 -25.08
CA PRO A 219 -1.17 -13.40 -24.10
C PRO A 219 -0.08 -14.16 -23.32
N ALA A 220 1.06 -13.53 -23.08
CA ALA A 220 2.16 -14.17 -22.37
C ALA A 220 1.90 -14.18 -20.85
N THR A 221 2.08 -15.33 -20.20
CA THR A 221 2.13 -15.41 -18.73
C THR A 221 3.59 -15.37 -18.29
N ASN A 222 4.06 -14.27 -17.73
CA ASN A 222 5.49 -14.12 -17.38
C ASN A 222 5.73 -13.09 -16.26
N ILE A 223 6.98 -12.91 -15.88
CA ILE A 223 7.38 -12.03 -14.77
C ILE A 223 7.65 -10.57 -15.19
N PHE A 224 7.39 -10.18 -16.44
CA PHE A 224 7.65 -8.83 -16.96
C PHE A 224 6.53 -7.84 -16.59
N VAL A 225 6.22 -7.78 -15.30
CA VAL A 225 5.19 -6.90 -14.72
C VAL A 225 5.54 -5.44 -14.96
N LYS A 226 4.55 -4.66 -15.41
CA LYS A 226 4.63 -3.21 -15.65
C LYS A 226 3.77 -2.40 -14.67
N ASN A 227 3.95 -1.08 -14.63
CA ASN A 227 3.20 -0.19 -13.72
C ASN A 227 1.68 -0.26 -13.92
N GLU A 228 1.21 -0.56 -15.13
CA GLU A 228 -0.22 -0.67 -15.48
C GLU A 228 -0.93 -1.73 -14.62
N HIS A 229 -0.24 -2.84 -14.31
CA HIS A 229 -0.77 -3.90 -13.43
C HIS A 229 -1.03 -3.37 -12.01
N CYS A 230 -0.14 -2.50 -11.51
CA CYS A 230 -0.32 -1.86 -10.21
C CYS A 230 -1.42 -0.79 -10.29
N TYR A 231 -1.42 0.00 -11.37
CA TYR A 231 -2.34 1.11 -11.60
C TYR A 231 -3.80 0.66 -11.59
N GLY A 232 -4.12 -0.53 -12.14
CA GLY A 232 -5.48 -1.09 -12.14
C GLY A 232 -6.15 -1.10 -10.76
N CYS A 233 -5.39 -1.32 -9.68
CA CYS A 233 -5.90 -1.30 -8.30
C CYS A 233 -5.45 -0.06 -7.51
N HIS A 234 -4.18 0.33 -7.63
CA HIS A 234 -3.56 1.40 -6.85
C HIS A 234 -3.79 2.82 -7.42
N SER A 235 -4.69 2.98 -8.40
CA SER A 235 -5.21 4.30 -8.84
C SER A 235 -6.39 4.84 -8.00
N ARG A 236 -6.80 4.11 -6.95
CA ARG A 236 -7.91 4.48 -6.05
C ARG A 236 -7.42 4.67 -4.62
N SER A 237 -7.46 3.60 -3.82
CA SER A 237 -7.10 3.64 -2.40
C SER A 237 -5.65 4.13 -2.21
N SER A 238 -5.49 5.16 -1.39
CA SER A 238 -4.23 5.91 -1.17
C SER A 238 -3.58 6.54 -2.41
N ARG A 239 -4.18 6.41 -3.61
CA ARG A 239 -3.72 7.04 -4.86
C ARG A 239 -2.24 6.77 -5.18
N ILE A 240 -1.71 5.60 -4.80
CA ILE A 240 -0.28 5.30 -4.85
C ILE A 240 0.27 5.40 -6.28
N SER A 241 -0.34 4.70 -7.24
CA SER A 241 0.16 4.72 -8.63
C SER A 241 -0.01 6.08 -9.28
N THR A 242 -1.12 6.76 -8.98
CA THR A 242 -1.36 8.10 -9.54
C THR A 242 -0.40 9.12 -8.95
N ASN A 243 -0.07 9.05 -7.67
CA ASN A 243 0.94 9.91 -7.05
C ASN A 243 2.34 9.64 -7.61
N TYR A 244 2.72 8.35 -7.77
CA TYR A 244 4.00 7.95 -8.35
C TYR A 244 4.20 8.53 -9.76
N GLU A 245 3.14 8.54 -10.57
CA GLU A 245 3.09 9.14 -11.90
C GLU A 245 2.83 10.66 -11.91
N GLY A 246 2.60 11.30 -10.76
CA GLY A 246 2.44 12.75 -10.63
C GLY A 246 1.03 13.32 -10.79
N TRP A 247 -0.01 12.49 -10.67
CA TRP A 247 -1.42 12.82 -10.93
C TRP A 247 -2.27 12.83 -9.66
N GLN A 248 -2.92 13.97 -9.36
CA GLN A 248 -3.87 14.12 -8.26
C GLN A 248 -5.32 14.06 -8.77
N GLU A 249 -6.14 13.20 -8.18
CA GLU A 249 -7.58 13.07 -8.45
C GLU A 249 -8.36 14.33 -8.04
N THR A 250 -9.26 14.82 -8.90
CA THR A 250 -10.09 16.01 -8.68
C THR A 250 -11.59 15.68 -8.60
N VAL A 251 -12.39 16.66 -8.18
CA VAL A 251 -13.87 16.59 -8.21
C VAL A 251 -14.47 17.22 -9.48
N LEU A 252 -13.64 17.41 -10.52
CA LEU A 252 -14.05 18.04 -11.77
C LEU A 252 -14.74 17.05 -12.71
N ASP A 253 -15.59 17.58 -13.59
CA ASP A 253 -16.21 16.87 -14.71
C ASP A 253 -15.48 17.12 -16.04
N GLU A 254 -15.72 16.28 -17.06
CA GLU A 254 -15.05 16.39 -18.37
C GLU A 254 -15.24 17.78 -19.02
N LYS A 255 -16.42 18.39 -18.80
CA LYS A 255 -16.74 19.75 -19.26
C LYS A 255 -15.84 20.83 -18.65
N ASP A 256 -15.32 20.62 -17.45
CA ASP A 256 -14.55 21.61 -16.69
C ASP A 256 -13.10 21.71 -17.18
N ILE A 257 -12.62 20.72 -17.95
CA ILE A 257 -11.23 20.64 -18.43
C ILE A 257 -11.08 20.86 -19.92
N VAL A 258 -12.16 21.22 -20.63
CA VAL A 258 -12.10 21.56 -22.05
C VAL A 258 -11.04 22.65 -22.26
N GLN A 259 -10.05 22.36 -23.13
CA GLN A 259 -8.90 23.22 -23.44
C GLN A 259 -7.93 23.51 -22.27
N LYS A 260 -8.05 22.85 -21.12
CA LYS A 260 -7.09 22.97 -20.01
C LYS A 260 -5.95 21.97 -20.18
N LYS A 261 -4.70 22.46 -20.11
CA LYS A 261 -3.50 21.62 -20.09
C LYS A 261 -3.24 21.06 -18.69
N GLY A 262 -2.54 19.94 -18.61
CA GLY A 262 -2.13 19.33 -17.33
C GLY A 262 -3.24 18.51 -16.64
N TYR A 263 -4.26 18.09 -17.38
CA TYR A 263 -5.30 17.19 -16.91
C TYR A 263 -5.30 15.89 -17.72
N LYS A 264 -5.71 14.77 -17.10
CA LYS A 264 -6.00 13.51 -17.77
C LYS A 264 -7.36 12.95 -17.31
N ILE A 265 -8.01 12.23 -18.21
CA ILE A 265 -9.24 11.46 -17.91
C ILE A 265 -8.85 9.99 -17.84
N SER A 266 -9.24 9.29 -16.78
CA SER A 266 -9.06 7.85 -16.64
C SER A 266 -10.15 7.04 -17.37
N GLU A 267 -9.96 5.73 -17.52
CA GLU A 267 -10.97 4.85 -18.14
C GLU A 267 -12.31 4.89 -17.38
N ASP A 268 -12.24 5.04 -16.05
CA ASP A 268 -13.41 5.19 -15.18
C ASP A 268 -13.91 6.64 -15.06
N LYS A 269 -13.58 7.49 -16.04
CA LYS A 269 -14.07 8.87 -16.23
C LYS A 269 -13.66 9.90 -15.18
N ARG A 270 -12.81 9.53 -14.24
CA ARG A 270 -12.29 10.47 -13.23
C ARG A 270 -11.23 11.38 -13.83
N ILE A 271 -11.16 12.58 -13.29
CA ILE A 271 -10.23 13.60 -13.74
C ILE A 271 -9.07 13.71 -12.77
N TYR A 272 -7.88 13.81 -13.35
CA TYR A 272 -6.65 14.01 -12.61
C TYR A 272 -5.94 15.26 -13.10
N LYS A 273 -5.33 15.99 -12.17
CA LYS A 273 -4.47 17.15 -12.42
C LYS A 273 -3.01 16.76 -12.18
N TYR A 274 -2.11 17.17 -13.07
CA TYR A 274 -0.68 16.96 -12.88
C TYR A 274 -0.12 17.91 -11.82
N ILE A 275 0.63 17.36 -10.87
CA ILE A 275 1.34 18.10 -9.82
C ILE A 275 2.85 17.95 -9.99
N GLY A 276 3.32 16.70 -10.09
CA GLY A 276 4.74 16.36 -10.21
C GLY A 276 4.99 14.92 -9.79
N GLU A 277 5.63 14.16 -10.66
CA GLU A 277 5.92 12.73 -10.49
C GLU A 277 7.08 12.43 -9.52
N ASP A 278 7.15 11.19 -9.05
CA ASP A 278 8.27 10.70 -8.24
C ASP A 278 9.57 10.68 -9.06
N LEU A 279 10.70 10.99 -8.42
CA LEU A 279 12.02 10.96 -9.04
C LEU A 279 12.37 9.59 -9.62
N HIS A 280 11.99 8.50 -8.95
CA HIS A 280 12.25 7.14 -9.43
C HIS A 280 11.40 6.83 -10.67
N HIS A 281 10.14 7.28 -10.68
CA HIS A 281 9.27 7.17 -11.85
C HIS A 281 9.86 7.95 -13.03
N ASN A 282 10.25 9.22 -12.82
CA ASN A 282 10.90 10.05 -13.82
C ASN A 282 12.18 9.40 -14.39
N LYS A 283 12.89 8.61 -13.58
CA LYS A 283 14.07 7.84 -14.01
C LYS A 283 13.75 6.56 -14.77
N GLY A 284 12.48 6.18 -14.89
CA GLY A 284 12.03 5.01 -15.63
C GLY A 284 11.82 3.76 -14.77
N LEU A 285 11.93 3.85 -13.44
CA LEU A 285 11.74 2.71 -12.55
C LEU A 285 10.27 2.34 -12.38
N LEU A 286 10.02 1.04 -12.42
CA LEU A 286 8.72 0.43 -12.16
C LEU A 286 8.47 0.25 -10.66
N CYS A 287 7.21 0.04 -10.28
CA CYS A 287 6.86 -0.32 -8.90
C CYS A 287 7.67 -1.54 -8.42
N ILE A 288 7.88 -2.51 -9.31
CA ILE A 288 8.61 -3.75 -9.01
C ILE A 288 10.13 -3.59 -8.93
N ASP A 289 10.71 -2.44 -9.30
CA ASP A 289 12.14 -2.18 -9.05
C ASP A 289 12.42 -2.00 -7.56
N CYS A 290 11.42 -1.55 -6.79
CA CYS A 290 11.43 -1.49 -5.34
C CYS A 290 10.72 -2.70 -4.73
N HIS A 291 9.49 -2.98 -5.15
CA HIS A 291 8.70 -4.09 -4.60
C HIS A 291 9.07 -5.40 -5.30
N SER A 292 10.03 -6.12 -4.71
CA SER A 292 10.47 -7.44 -5.18
C SER A 292 9.34 -8.47 -5.13
N SER A 293 9.59 -9.66 -5.67
CA SER A 293 8.63 -10.76 -5.64
C SER A 293 8.29 -11.18 -4.21
N HIS A 294 9.26 -11.13 -3.28
CA HIS A 294 9.07 -11.34 -1.83
C HIS A 294 8.18 -10.27 -1.16
N GLU A 295 8.03 -9.09 -1.77
CA GLU A 295 7.12 -8.04 -1.27
C GLU A 295 5.73 -8.13 -1.91
N VAL A 296 5.67 -8.20 -3.25
CA VAL A 296 4.40 -8.20 -3.99
C VAL A 296 3.61 -9.47 -3.72
N MET A 297 4.24 -10.64 -3.73
CA MET A 297 3.57 -11.90 -3.39
C MET A 297 3.47 -12.12 -1.87
N GLY A 298 4.28 -11.40 -1.10
CA GLY A 298 4.35 -11.47 0.35
C GLY A 298 5.28 -12.58 0.87
N ASP A 299 5.37 -12.67 2.20
CA ASP A 299 6.22 -13.63 2.92
C ASP A 299 5.43 -14.74 3.62
N GLY A 300 4.17 -14.92 3.24
CA GLY A 300 3.25 -15.92 3.82
C GLY A 300 2.72 -15.57 5.21
N LYS A 301 3.16 -14.46 5.82
CA LYS A 301 2.60 -13.99 7.08
C LYS A 301 1.38 -13.10 6.82
N LYS A 302 0.39 -13.24 7.69
CA LYS A 302 -0.74 -12.30 7.75
C LYS A 302 -0.31 -11.04 8.48
N TYR A 303 -0.71 -9.90 7.92
CA TYR A 303 -0.50 -8.59 8.51
C TYR A 303 -1.84 -7.88 8.64
N ALA A 304 -1.96 -6.99 9.62
CA ALA A 304 -3.11 -6.11 9.70
C ALA A 304 -2.98 -4.99 8.67
N HIS A 305 -1.77 -4.44 8.50
CA HIS A 305 -1.54 -3.20 7.74
C HIS A 305 -0.29 -3.24 6.85
N ALA A 306 -0.33 -2.50 5.74
CA ALA A 306 0.66 -2.59 4.64
C ALA A 306 2.10 -2.31 5.08
N GLU A 307 2.31 -1.33 5.96
CA GLU A 307 3.63 -0.97 6.49
C GLU A 307 4.32 -2.09 7.28
N GLN A 308 3.55 -3.08 7.75
CA GLN A 308 4.06 -4.24 8.46
C GLN A 308 4.60 -5.29 7.46
N ALA A 309 3.93 -5.41 6.31
CA ALA A 309 4.28 -6.31 5.22
C ALA A 309 5.54 -5.83 4.48
N VAL A 310 5.63 -4.54 4.15
CA VAL A 310 6.78 -3.96 3.44
C VAL A 310 8.06 -4.07 4.28
N LYS A 311 9.14 -4.53 3.63
CA LYS A 311 10.45 -4.78 4.23
C LYS A 311 11.52 -3.87 3.67
N LEU A 312 11.51 -3.60 2.38
CA LEU A 312 12.45 -2.71 1.73
C LEU A 312 12.36 -1.30 2.33
N GLN A 313 13.51 -0.69 2.58
CA GLN A 313 13.63 0.68 3.03
C GLN A 313 14.51 1.46 2.06
N CYS A 314 14.30 2.78 1.99
CA CYS A 314 15.15 3.65 1.18
C CYS A 314 16.64 3.48 1.52
N SER A 315 16.95 3.18 2.79
CA SER A 315 18.31 3.00 3.29
C SER A 315 19.00 1.71 2.84
N ASP A 316 18.27 0.74 2.28
CA ASP A 316 18.88 -0.48 1.74
C ASP A 316 19.60 -0.17 0.42
N CYS A 317 19.03 0.71 -0.41
CA CYS A 317 19.63 1.16 -1.68
C CYS A 317 20.44 2.46 -1.53
N HIS A 318 19.96 3.40 -0.73
CA HIS A 318 20.67 4.61 -0.35
C HIS A 318 21.29 4.40 1.03
N PHE A 319 22.36 3.63 1.10
CA PHE A 319 23.03 3.28 2.36
C PHE A 319 23.94 4.42 2.86
N LYS A 320 24.22 4.43 4.18
CA LYS A 320 25.20 5.37 4.78
C LYS A 320 26.63 4.92 4.50
N ASP A 321 26.94 3.66 4.85
CA ASP A 321 28.28 3.10 4.72
C ASP A 321 28.35 2.10 3.56
N LYS A 322 27.98 0.83 3.82
CA LYS A 322 27.94 -0.23 2.81
C LYS A 322 26.58 -0.94 2.83
N PRO A 323 26.07 -1.40 1.67
CA PRO A 323 24.86 -2.20 1.63
C PRO A 323 25.11 -3.58 2.26
N THR A 324 24.04 -4.21 2.75
CA THR A 324 24.10 -5.66 3.06
C THR A 324 24.00 -6.41 1.74
N THR A 325 24.85 -7.41 1.50
CA THR A 325 24.88 -8.12 0.21
C THR A 325 24.81 -9.63 0.34
N THR A 326 24.51 -10.30 -0.78
CA THR A 326 24.61 -11.76 -0.96
C THR A 326 25.24 -12.11 -2.31
N THR A 327 25.61 -13.38 -2.48
CA THR A 327 26.17 -13.94 -3.71
C THR A 327 25.12 -14.70 -4.51
N TYR A 328 25.37 -14.89 -5.81
CA TYR A 328 24.55 -15.73 -6.68
C TYR A 328 24.32 -17.15 -6.13
N SER A 329 25.38 -17.77 -5.60
CA SER A 329 25.33 -19.13 -5.00
C SER A 329 24.46 -19.24 -3.74
N LYS A 330 24.03 -18.12 -3.16
CA LYS A 330 23.22 -18.05 -1.94
C LYS A 330 21.80 -17.55 -2.20
N LEU A 331 21.42 -17.35 -3.47
CA LEU A 331 20.05 -16.99 -3.80
C LEU A 331 19.11 -18.13 -3.43
N ASP A 332 17.96 -17.77 -2.86
CA ASP A 332 16.83 -18.68 -2.74
C ASP A 332 16.27 -19.03 -4.13
N ALA A 333 15.48 -20.09 -4.19
CA ALA A 333 14.97 -20.64 -5.45
C ALA A 333 14.14 -19.61 -6.26
N GLU A 334 13.30 -18.83 -5.60
CA GLU A 334 12.51 -17.79 -6.26
C GLU A 334 13.41 -16.69 -6.84
N SER A 335 14.36 -16.20 -6.04
CA SER A 335 15.32 -15.19 -6.49
C SER A 335 16.16 -15.67 -7.67
N LEU A 336 16.56 -16.94 -7.66
CA LEU A 336 17.27 -17.57 -8.77
C LEU A 336 16.40 -17.61 -10.04
N LEU A 337 15.13 -17.99 -9.92
CA LEU A 337 14.20 -17.96 -11.05
C LEU A 337 14.03 -16.54 -11.58
N VAL A 338 13.81 -15.54 -10.73
CA VAL A 338 13.71 -14.14 -11.18
C VAL A 338 14.99 -13.69 -11.89
N PHE A 339 16.17 -14.08 -11.39
CA PHE A 339 17.45 -13.77 -12.01
C PHE A 339 17.57 -14.37 -13.42
N LEU A 340 17.23 -15.65 -13.57
CA LEU A 340 17.31 -16.39 -14.84
C LEU A 340 16.28 -15.90 -15.86
N HIS A 341 15.03 -15.74 -15.45
CA HIS A 341 13.94 -15.31 -16.33
C HIS A 341 14.11 -13.85 -16.82
N ARG A 342 14.89 -13.03 -16.09
CA ARG A 342 15.26 -11.67 -16.52
C ARG A 342 16.62 -11.59 -17.21
N ASP A 343 17.25 -12.75 -17.44
CA ASP A 343 18.52 -12.88 -18.14
C ASP A 343 19.66 -12.03 -17.55
N TYR A 344 19.68 -11.87 -16.22
CA TYR A 344 20.78 -11.16 -15.56
C TYR A 344 22.09 -11.94 -15.69
N LYS A 345 23.22 -11.21 -15.78
CA LYS A 345 24.53 -11.80 -16.10
C LYS A 345 25.57 -11.64 -15.00
N HIS A 346 25.31 -10.80 -13.99
CA HIS A 346 26.24 -10.44 -12.92
C HIS A 346 26.36 -11.52 -11.83
N THR A 347 26.56 -12.78 -12.23
CA THR A 347 26.69 -13.94 -11.33
C THR A 347 27.95 -13.89 -10.45
N ASP A 348 28.96 -13.15 -10.91
CA ASP A 348 30.23 -12.88 -10.25
C ASP A 348 30.16 -11.75 -9.21
N LYS A 349 29.08 -10.95 -9.22
CA LYS A 349 28.95 -9.76 -8.38
C LYS A 349 28.10 -9.99 -7.13
N GLN A 350 28.35 -9.18 -6.11
CA GLN A 350 27.51 -9.11 -4.91
C GLN A 350 26.21 -8.36 -5.24
N MET A 351 25.07 -8.90 -4.81
CA MET A 351 23.74 -8.27 -4.95
C MET A 351 23.29 -7.71 -3.60
N ILE A 352 22.57 -6.59 -3.59
CA ILE A 352 22.04 -5.99 -2.36
C ILE A 352 20.96 -6.91 -1.78
N THR A 353 20.89 -6.96 -0.45
CA THR A 353 19.82 -7.63 0.31
C THR A 353 19.13 -6.64 1.22
N VAL A 354 17.82 -6.82 1.40
CA VAL A 354 17.04 -6.01 2.32
C VAL A 354 17.45 -6.30 3.75
N LYS A 355 17.73 -5.24 4.53
CA LYS A 355 18.30 -5.43 5.88
C LYS A 355 17.37 -6.18 6.83
N LYS A 356 16.05 -5.97 6.70
CA LYS A 356 15.00 -6.41 7.64
C LYS A 356 14.77 -7.93 7.62
N ASP A 357 14.80 -8.55 6.46
CA ASP A 357 14.46 -9.96 6.25
C ASP A 357 15.43 -10.72 5.33
N LYS A 358 16.44 -10.04 4.80
CA LYS A 358 17.55 -10.59 4.00
C LYS A 358 17.20 -11.09 2.61
N HIS A 359 15.99 -10.84 2.11
CA HIS A 359 15.68 -11.19 0.73
C HIS A 359 16.55 -10.38 -0.25
N PRO A 360 16.98 -10.97 -1.38
CA PRO A 360 17.88 -10.31 -2.32
C PRO A 360 17.14 -9.41 -3.31
N LEU A 361 17.78 -8.30 -3.67
CA LEU A 361 17.39 -7.44 -4.77
C LEU A 361 18.22 -7.85 -6.00
N VAL A 362 17.79 -8.90 -6.68
CA VAL A 362 18.56 -9.54 -7.77
C VAL A 362 18.85 -8.61 -8.96
N ASN A 363 18.08 -7.54 -9.11
CA ASN A 363 18.32 -6.48 -10.10
C ASN A 363 19.34 -5.43 -9.62
N THR A 364 20.17 -5.73 -8.63
CA THR A 364 21.22 -4.84 -8.14
C THR A 364 22.57 -5.52 -8.15
N TYR A 365 23.65 -4.76 -8.22
CA TYR A 365 25.00 -5.28 -7.98
C TYR A 365 25.92 -4.22 -7.37
N VAL A 366 26.98 -4.68 -6.72
CA VAL A 366 28.09 -3.85 -6.25
C VAL A 366 29.33 -4.18 -7.08
N ASP A 367 30.01 -3.15 -7.60
CA ASP A 367 31.25 -3.31 -8.36
C ASP A 367 32.49 -3.42 -7.44
N ASP A 368 33.66 -3.67 -8.04
CA ASP A 368 34.92 -3.82 -7.31
C ASP A 368 35.38 -2.53 -6.61
N ALA A 369 34.89 -1.37 -7.07
CA ALA A 369 35.12 -0.07 -6.45
C ALA A 369 34.17 0.20 -5.27
N GLY A 370 33.23 -0.72 -4.98
CA GLY A 370 32.24 -0.59 -3.93
C GLY A 370 31.04 0.30 -4.30
N LYS A 371 30.88 0.67 -5.57
CA LYS A 371 29.70 1.40 -6.06
C LYS A 371 28.55 0.43 -6.31
N ALA A 372 27.36 0.85 -5.92
CA ALA A 372 26.15 0.07 -6.09
C ALA A 372 25.34 0.55 -7.29
N PHE A 373 24.73 -0.40 -7.99
CA PHE A 373 23.93 -0.16 -9.18
C PHE A 373 22.62 -0.95 -9.13
N LEU A 374 21.58 -0.39 -9.74
CA LEU A 374 20.30 -1.04 -10.01
C LEU A 374 20.09 -1.14 -11.52
N ILE A 375 19.66 -2.30 -11.99
CA ILE A 375 19.28 -2.58 -13.36
C ILE A 375 17.76 -2.43 -13.44
N GLY A 376 17.28 -1.44 -14.19
CA GLY A 376 15.86 -1.16 -14.36
C GLY A 376 15.15 -2.35 -14.99
N LYS A 377 14.08 -2.84 -14.35
CA LYS A 377 13.32 -4.02 -14.83
C LYS A 377 12.52 -3.78 -16.11
N LYS A 378 12.35 -2.51 -16.50
CA LYS A 378 11.64 -2.08 -17.72
C LYS A 378 12.50 -2.22 -18.98
N ASP A 379 13.74 -1.73 -18.92
CA ASP A 379 14.57 -1.46 -20.10
C ASP A 379 16.04 -1.89 -19.93
N GLY A 380 16.41 -2.48 -18.79
CA GLY A 380 17.78 -2.89 -18.48
C GLY A 380 18.73 -1.73 -18.19
N LYS A 381 18.23 -0.49 -18.10
CA LYS A 381 19.06 0.69 -17.86
C LYS A 381 19.73 0.60 -16.50
N ILE A 382 21.01 0.97 -16.47
CA ILE A 382 21.80 0.96 -15.23
C ILE A 382 21.66 2.30 -14.50
N HIS A 383 21.32 2.23 -13.23
CA HIS A 383 21.15 3.36 -12.33
C HIS A 383 22.17 3.26 -11.18
N GLU A 384 23.02 4.27 -11.00
CA GLU A 384 23.90 4.35 -9.84
C GLU A 384 23.08 4.64 -8.57
N LEU A 385 23.23 3.79 -7.57
CA LEU A 385 22.61 3.94 -6.25
C LEU A 385 23.51 4.80 -5.37
N LYS A 386 23.18 6.09 -5.28
CA LYS A 386 23.98 7.05 -4.51
C LYS A 386 23.80 6.85 -3.01
N PRO A 387 24.90 6.76 -2.23
CA PRO A 387 24.84 6.74 -0.77
C PRO A 387 24.14 7.97 -0.19
N GLN A 388 23.69 7.85 1.06
CA GLN A 388 23.16 8.97 1.82
C GLN A 388 24.23 10.06 1.97
N SER A 389 23.84 11.32 1.78
CA SER A 389 24.73 12.44 2.11
C SER A 389 24.94 12.54 3.62
N GLU A 390 26.07 13.11 4.05
CA GLU A 390 26.35 13.34 5.48
C GLU A 390 25.28 14.18 6.17
N ILE A 391 24.69 15.15 5.47
CA ILE A 391 23.60 16.00 6.01
C ILE A 391 22.33 15.16 6.28
N CYS A 392 22.16 14.06 5.55
CA CYS A 392 21.06 13.10 5.71
C CYS A 392 21.37 11.97 6.70
N SER A 393 22.57 11.91 7.27
CA SER A 393 23.08 10.73 8.01
C SER A 393 22.43 10.46 9.36
N ARG A 394 21.51 11.33 9.82
CA ARG A 394 20.56 11.09 10.92
C ARG A 394 21.14 10.93 12.33
N ASP A 395 22.34 11.41 12.61
CA ASP A 395 22.99 11.00 13.87
C ASP A 395 22.42 11.66 15.14
N ASN A 396 21.80 12.85 15.07
CA ASN A 396 21.29 13.54 16.26
C ASN A 396 19.85 14.10 16.16
N ALA A 397 19.62 15.21 15.45
CA ALA A 397 18.33 15.92 15.52
C ALA A 397 17.17 15.16 14.83
N HIS A 398 17.44 14.52 13.70
CA HIS A 398 16.43 13.89 12.84
C HIS A 398 16.54 12.36 12.78
N LYS A 399 17.15 11.74 13.79
CA LYS A 399 17.36 10.27 13.85
C LYS A 399 16.09 9.45 13.73
N ASN A 400 14.98 10.02 14.20
CA ASN A 400 13.66 9.40 14.18
C ASN A 400 12.80 9.89 13.01
N VAL A 401 13.34 10.56 11.99
CA VAL A 401 12.55 11.06 10.85
C VAL A 401 12.73 10.14 9.65
N SER A 402 11.61 9.65 9.09
CA SER A 402 11.61 8.80 7.89
C SER A 402 12.10 9.55 6.65
N CYS A 403 12.60 8.84 5.63
CA CYS A 403 13.06 9.51 4.39
C CYS A 403 11.90 10.22 3.70
N ALA A 404 10.73 9.57 3.66
CA ALA A 404 9.53 10.08 3.03
C ALA A 404 9.07 11.41 3.66
N THR A 405 9.22 11.59 4.97
CA THR A 405 8.90 12.87 5.63
C THR A 405 9.67 14.06 5.03
N CYS A 406 10.94 13.86 4.68
CA CYS A 406 11.78 14.91 4.10
C CYS A 406 11.63 15.02 2.58
N HIS A 407 11.51 13.88 1.89
CA HIS A 407 11.61 13.80 0.44
C HIS A 407 10.27 13.78 -0.30
N SER A 408 9.15 13.54 0.36
CA SER A 408 7.83 13.60 -0.30
C SER A 408 7.41 15.05 -0.50
N SER A 409 7.21 15.43 -1.77
CA SER A 409 6.87 16.79 -2.16
C SER A 409 5.40 17.13 -1.94
N TRP A 410 4.50 16.15 -2.13
CA TRP A 410 3.06 16.32 -1.93
C TRP A 410 2.36 14.99 -1.63
N THR A 411 1.12 15.05 -1.20
CA THR A 411 0.21 13.91 -1.04
C THR A 411 -1.20 14.34 -1.41
N SER A 412 -2.02 13.39 -1.87
CA SER A 412 -3.46 13.63 -2.03
C SER A 412 -4.09 13.88 -0.66
N ARG A 413 -5.07 14.77 -0.64
CA ARG A 413 -5.93 15.06 0.50
C ARG A 413 -7.38 14.94 0.09
N CYS A 414 -8.15 14.34 0.98
CA CYS A 414 -9.60 14.29 0.91
C CYS A 414 -10.12 14.72 2.28
N ILE A 415 -10.97 15.74 2.31
CA ILE A 415 -11.60 16.22 3.54
C ILE A 415 -13.11 16.23 3.35
N GLY A 416 -13.82 15.91 4.43
CA GLY A 416 -15.28 15.90 4.47
C GLY A 416 -15.89 14.88 3.51
N CYS A 417 -16.23 13.69 4.02
CA CYS A 417 -17.10 12.75 3.31
C CYS A 417 -18.38 12.51 4.12
N HIS A 418 -19.51 12.39 3.44
CA HIS A 418 -20.77 11.96 4.04
C HIS A 418 -21.20 10.65 3.40
N ASN A 419 -21.49 9.65 4.23
CA ASN A 419 -21.96 8.35 3.80
C ASN A 419 -23.39 8.13 4.27
N GLU A 420 -24.28 7.84 3.33
CA GLU A 420 -25.67 7.49 3.58
C GLU A 420 -26.06 6.27 2.74
N PHE A 421 -27.00 5.47 3.22
CA PHE A 421 -27.51 4.31 2.52
C PHE A 421 -28.79 4.67 1.77
N ASP A 422 -28.72 4.66 0.44
CA ASP A 422 -29.90 4.74 -0.41
C ASP A 422 -30.50 3.34 -0.54
N LYS A 423 -31.53 3.05 0.27
CA LYS A 423 -32.27 1.79 0.24
C LYS A 423 -33.10 1.59 -1.04
N ASP A 424 -33.39 2.66 -1.76
CA ASP A 424 -34.30 2.67 -2.90
C ASP A 424 -33.56 2.57 -4.24
N GLU A 425 -32.23 2.73 -4.25
CA GLU A 425 -31.35 2.48 -5.39
C GLU A 425 -31.66 1.09 -6.01
N PRO A 426 -32.30 1.04 -7.19
CA PRO A 426 -32.80 -0.20 -7.76
C PRO A 426 -31.72 -1.05 -8.42
N ARG A 427 -30.53 -0.49 -8.71
CA ARG A 427 -29.43 -1.16 -9.39
C ARG A 427 -28.08 -0.90 -8.72
N ALA A 428 -28.02 -1.14 -7.41
CA ALA A 428 -26.78 -1.15 -6.65
C ALA A 428 -25.85 -2.26 -7.18
N PHE A 429 -24.55 -1.99 -7.34
CA PHE A 429 -23.60 -3.01 -7.79
C PHE A 429 -22.72 -3.47 -6.63
N ASP A 430 -22.80 -4.76 -6.29
CA ASP A 430 -21.93 -5.38 -5.28
C ASP A 430 -20.55 -5.63 -5.90
N LEU A 431 -19.53 -4.92 -5.41
CA LEU A 431 -18.17 -4.98 -5.94
C LEU A 431 -17.42 -6.27 -5.57
N LEU A 432 -17.86 -7.01 -4.56
CA LEU A 432 -17.26 -8.29 -4.17
C LEU A 432 -17.82 -9.42 -5.02
N ASP A 433 -19.15 -9.53 -5.09
CA ASP A 433 -19.83 -10.61 -5.83
C ASP A 433 -20.02 -10.29 -7.33
N LYS A 434 -19.71 -9.05 -7.76
CA LYS A 434 -19.88 -8.55 -9.14
C LYS A 434 -21.29 -8.68 -9.69
N LYS A 435 -22.30 -8.42 -8.86
CA LYS A 435 -23.72 -8.57 -9.23
C LYS A 435 -24.53 -7.33 -8.88
N TYR A 436 -25.58 -7.08 -9.67
CA TYR A 436 -26.57 -6.06 -9.35
C TYR A 436 -27.52 -6.54 -8.26
N GLY A 437 -27.90 -5.62 -7.38
CA GLY A 437 -28.87 -5.78 -6.31
C GLY A 437 -29.59 -4.47 -6.03
N LYS A 438 -30.31 -4.41 -4.91
CA LYS A 438 -31.01 -3.22 -4.42
C LYS A 438 -30.32 -2.66 -3.19
N GLY A 439 -30.28 -1.34 -3.08
CA GLY A 439 -29.74 -0.63 -1.92
C GLY A 439 -28.22 -0.47 -1.97
N GLN A 440 -27.75 0.77 -1.84
CA GLN A 440 -26.33 1.10 -1.91
C GLN A 440 -25.93 2.18 -0.92
N TRP A 441 -24.76 2.04 -0.31
CA TRP A 441 -24.07 3.16 0.29
C TRP A 441 -23.62 4.16 -0.78
N ARG A 442 -23.89 5.44 -0.54
CA ARG A 442 -23.45 6.56 -1.35
C ARG A 442 -22.49 7.41 -0.55
N GLU A 443 -21.35 7.71 -1.17
CA GLU A 443 -20.36 8.62 -0.63
C GLU A 443 -20.48 9.97 -1.33
N HIS A 444 -20.60 11.03 -0.53
CA HIS A 444 -20.57 12.42 -0.98
C HIS A 444 -19.29 13.05 -0.49
N VAL A 445 -18.44 13.48 -1.43
CA VAL A 445 -17.13 14.08 -1.14
C VAL A 445 -17.23 15.60 -1.17
N ALA A 446 -16.67 16.27 -0.18
CA ALA A 446 -16.61 17.73 -0.13
C ALA A 446 -15.44 18.29 -0.96
N GLU A 447 -14.20 17.82 -0.71
CA GLU A 447 -13.03 18.36 -1.40
C GLU A 447 -11.93 17.30 -1.63
N PHE A 448 -11.36 17.32 -2.85
CA PHE A 448 -10.06 16.73 -3.14
C PHE A 448 -9.02 17.81 -3.43
N SER A 449 -7.87 17.70 -2.77
CA SER A 449 -6.75 18.62 -2.96
C SER A 449 -5.41 17.92 -2.79
N SER A 450 -4.32 18.69 -2.83
CA SER A 450 -2.97 18.21 -2.53
C SER A 450 -2.24 19.19 -1.64
N SER A 451 -1.39 18.67 -0.76
CA SER A 451 -0.45 19.49 0.00
C SER A 451 0.78 18.66 0.32
N PRO A 452 1.85 19.28 0.83
CA PRO A 452 2.86 18.52 1.54
C PRO A 452 2.20 17.72 2.69
N PRO A 453 2.67 16.50 2.99
CA PRO A 453 2.02 15.65 3.99
C PRO A 453 2.13 16.24 5.40
N ALA A 454 1.12 15.95 6.22
CA ALA A 454 1.23 16.11 7.67
C ALA A 454 2.26 15.13 8.24
N MET A 455 2.71 15.34 9.46
CA MET A 455 3.64 14.45 10.15
C MET A 455 2.97 13.80 11.35
N GLY A 456 3.13 12.49 11.49
CA GLY A 456 2.70 11.74 12.65
C GLY A 456 3.84 10.96 13.28
N VAL A 457 3.61 10.47 14.49
CA VAL A 457 4.56 9.66 15.25
C VAL A 457 4.04 8.22 15.28
N ARG A 458 4.79 7.32 14.67
CA ARG A 458 4.66 5.88 14.90
C ARG A 458 5.47 5.50 16.12
N GLU A 459 4.84 4.84 17.07
CA GLU A 459 5.44 4.49 18.35
C GLU A 459 5.11 3.05 18.71
N SER A 460 6.16 2.25 18.88
CA SER A 460 6.11 0.89 19.40
C SER A 460 7.10 0.78 20.56
N LYS A 461 7.05 -0.32 21.32
CA LYS A 461 7.87 -0.53 22.54
C LYS A 461 9.34 -0.12 22.40
N ASN A 462 9.95 -0.31 21.23
CA ASN A 462 11.37 -0.07 20.99
C ASN A 462 11.68 0.87 19.81
N LYS A 463 10.66 1.45 19.15
CA LYS A 463 10.87 2.26 17.94
C LYS A 463 9.92 3.44 17.93
N ARG A 464 10.49 4.62 17.70
CA ARG A 464 9.76 5.86 17.44
C ARG A 464 10.18 6.39 16.07
N LEU A 465 9.22 6.65 15.21
CA LEU A 465 9.45 7.14 13.85
C LEU A 465 8.46 8.25 13.51
N ILE A 466 8.95 9.34 12.94
CA ILE A 466 8.15 10.43 12.38
C ILE A 466 8.01 10.13 10.89
N GLU A 467 6.76 9.99 10.43
CA GLU A 467 6.42 9.59 9.07
C GLU A 467 5.25 10.41 8.52
N PRO A 468 5.07 10.46 7.19
CA PRO A 468 3.95 11.18 6.58
C PRO A 468 2.59 10.65 7.07
N ALA A 469 1.69 11.59 7.34
CA ALA A 469 0.30 11.35 7.67
C ALA A 469 -0.61 12.02 6.64
N ILE A 470 -1.71 11.36 6.31
CA ILE A 470 -2.75 11.89 5.41
C ILE A 470 -4.12 11.76 6.08
N PRO A 471 -5.10 12.60 5.70
CA PRO A 471 -6.50 12.29 5.96
C PRO A 471 -6.82 10.88 5.47
N GLY A 472 -7.19 9.99 6.40
CA GLY A 472 -7.59 8.61 6.08
C GLY A 472 -9.10 8.53 5.94
N MET A 473 -9.81 8.83 7.03
CA MET A 473 -11.26 8.89 7.12
C MET A 473 -11.65 10.13 7.91
N ILE A 474 -12.05 11.20 7.21
CA ILE A 474 -12.69 12.37 7.81
C ILE A 474 -14.11 12.38 7.29
N LEU A 475 -15.01 11.70 7.99
CA LEU A 475 -16.32 11.40 7.46
C LEU A 475 -17.41 11.29 8.51
N THR A 476 -18.63 11.51 8.04
CA THR A 476 -19.85 11.16 8.75
C THR A 476 -20.50 9.93 8.13
N ILE A 477 -21.10 9.09 8.96
CA ILE A 477 -21.84 7.89 8.55
C ILE A 477 -23.23 7.99 9.13
N ASP A 478 -24.25 8.07 8.28
CA ASP A 478 -25.63 7.91 8.71
C ASP A 478 -25.99 6.42 8.78
N LYS A 479 -25.76 5.80 9.93
CA LYS A 479 -26.13 4.39 10.17
C LYS A 479 -27.64 4.20 10.24
N GLY A 480 -28.38 5.27 10.53
CA GLY A 480 -29.83 5.28 10.60
C GLY A 480 -30.46 4.97 9.25
N SER A 481 -29.91 5.54 8.18
CA SER A 481 -30.32 5.29 6.80
C SER A 481 -30.28 3.79 6.43
N PHE A 482 -29.26 3.06 6.87
CA PHE A 482 -29.16 1.60 6.67
C PHE A 482 -30.13 0.81 7.55
N ALA A 483 -30.35 1.26 8.80
CA ALA A 483 -31.28 0.64 9.74
C ALA A 483 -32.76 0.98 9.48
N GLY A 484 -33.07 1.69 8.39
CA GLY A 484 -34.43 2.13 8.04
C GLY A 484 -35.00 3.22 8.95
N LYS A 485 -34.14 3.92 9.70
CA LYS A 485 -34.51 5.12 10.46
C LYS A 485 -34.55 6.34 9.53
N GLU A 486 -35.13 7.44 9.99
CA GLU A 486 -35.03 8.72 9.26
C GLU A 486 -33.57 9.16 9.13
N ILE A 487 -33.24 9.69 7.95
CA ILE A 487 -31.91 10.23 7.64
C ILE A 487 -31.53 11.29 8.67
N GLY A 488 -30.29 11.25 9.13
CA GLY A 488 -29.72 12.16 10.12
C GLY A 488 -29.96 11.76 11.58
N LYS A 489 -30.76 10.74 11.88
CA LYS A 489 -31.07 10.35 13.28
C LYS A 489 -29.96 9.58 13.99
N ASP A 490 -29.11 8.86 13.26
CA ASP A 490 -28.07 8.00 13.82
C ASP A 490 -26.77 8.19 13.03
N VAL A 491 -26.22 9.40 13.17
CA VAL A 491 -25.00 9.82 12.48
C VAL A 491 -23.80 9.69 13.44
N SER A 492 -22.75 8.99 13.00
CA SER A 492 -21.45 9.03 13.65
C SER A 492 -20.45 9.86 12.85
N PHE A 493 -19.51 10.49 13.55
CA PHE A 493 -18.41 11.24 12.95
C PHE A 493 -17.07 10.61 13.33
N HIS A 494 -16.19 10.44 12.35
CA HIS A 494 -14.86 9.88 12.52
C HIS A 494 -13.82 10.76 11.85
N ARG A 495 -12.72 11.00 12.57
CA ARG A 495 -11.54 11.71 12.08
C ARG A 495 -10.29 10.88 12.36
N LEU A 496 -9.92 10.07 11.38
CA LEU A 496 -8.78 9.16 11.43
C LEU A 496 -7.76 9.53 10.35
N TYR A 497 -6.53 9.82 10.75
CA TYR A 497 -5.43 9.97 9.81
C TYR A 497 -4.72 8.64 9.62
N ALA A 498 -4.22 8.40 8.41
CA ALA A 498 -3.45 7.22 8.07
C ALA A 498 -1.97 7.59 7.92
N ALA A 499 -1.09 6.73 8.44
CA ALA A 499 0.29 6.71 7.99
C ALA A 499 0.34 6.37 6.51
N ASN A 500 1.18 7.07 5.74
CA ASN A 500 1.25 6.88 4.31
C ASN A 500 2.69 6.94 3.78
N SER A 501 2.96 6.23 2.69
CA SER A 501 4.10 6.50 1.81
C SER A 501 3.56 7.27 0.60
N PRO A 502 3.81 8.60 0.49
CA PRO A 502 3.15 9.40 -0.55
C PRO A 502 3.53 9.03 -1.99
N HIS A 503 4.69 8.40 -2.22
CA HIS A 503 5.23 8.10 -3.55
C HIS A 503 5.37 9.34 -4.45
N THR A 504 5.86 10.43 -3.87
CA THR A 504 6.12 11.72 -4.55
C THR A 504 7.52 12.22 -4.22
N THR A 505 8.46 11.29 -4.12
CA THR A 505 9.83 11.49 -3.68
C THR A 505 10.56 12.40 -4.64
N THR A 506 11.23 13.43 -4.14
CA THR A 506 12.05 14.34 -4.95
C THR A 506 13.48 14.42 -4.42
N LYS A 507 14.38 14.93 -5.27
CA LYS A 507 15.78 15.16 -4.91
C LYS A 507 15.94 16.24 -3.84
N SER A 508 15.13 17.29 -3.93
CA SER A 508 15.11 18.40 -2.97
C SER A 508 14.26 18.03 -1.77
N VAL A 509 14.77 18.27 -0.56
CA VAL A 509 13.99 18.07 0.66
C VAL A 509 13.12 19.30 0.97
N ARG A 510 12.07 19.10 1.75
CA ARG A 510 11.26 20.20 2.30
C ARG A 510 12.12 21.09 3.21
N ASP A 511 11.85 22.39 3.17
CA ASP A 511 12.52 23.37 4.04
C ASP A 511 12.14 23.16 5.53
N CYS A 512 12.95 23.70 6.44
CA CYS A 512 12.78 23.53 7.88
C CYS A 512 11.47 24.16 8.36
N LYS A 513 11.05 25.29 7.79
CA LYS A 513 9.78 25.95 8.16
C LYS A 513 8.58 25.09 7.79
N SER A 514 8.66 24.34 6.71
CA SER A 514 7.67 23.38 6.25
C SER A 514 7.36 22.34 7.32
N CYS A 515 8.35 21.92 8.11
CA CYS A 515 8.16 20.93 9.19
C CYS A 515 7.94 21.57 10.57
N HIS A 516 8.56 22.72 10.84
CA HIS A 516 8.62 23.31 12.18
C HIS A 516 7.67 24.50 12.41
N ALA A 517 7.09 25.07 11.35
CA ALA A 517 6.27 26.28 11.42
C ALA A 517 5.09 26.30 10.41
N ASN A 518 4.76 25.17 9.79
CA ASN A 518 3.59 25.04 8.93
C ASN A 518 2.45 24.33 9.67
N SER A 519 1.30 25.01 9.79
CA SER A 519 0.11 24.54 10.50
C SER A 519 -0.39 23.19 10.01
N ALA A 520 -0.57 23.03 8.69
CA ALA A 520 -1.06 21.80 8.09
C ALA A 520 -0.11 20.62 8.33
N THR A 521 1.20 20.88 8.21
CA THR A 521 2.24 19.84 8.41
C THR A 521 2.31 19.37 9.86
N LEU A 522 2.08 20.28 10.81
CA LEU A 522 1.99 19.97 12.24
C LEU A 522 0.64 19.33 12.64
N GLY A 523 -0.32 19.27 11.73
CA GLY A 523 -1.62 18.64 11.94
C GLY A 523 -2.74 19.58 12.41
N TYR A 524 -2.53 20.90 12.43
CA TYR A 524 -3.56 21.87 12.84
C TYR A 524 -4.58 22.20 11.74
N GLY A 525 -4.39 21.65 10.53
CA GLY A 525 -5.14 22.04 9.34
C GLY A 525 -4.48 23.24 8.63
N ASN A 526 -5.00 23.58 7.46
CA ASN A 526 -4.57 24.75 6.71
C ASN A 526 -4.96 26.02 7.47
N GLY A 527 -4.13 27.06 7.31
CA GLY A 527 -4.35 28.34 7.95
C GLY A 527 -3.05 29.06 8.28
N LYS A 528 -3.17 30.23 8.86
CA LYS A 528 -2.05 31.11 9.18
C LYS A 528 -1.51 30.79 10.56
N LEU A 529 -0.23 30.42 10.64
CA LEU A 529 0.49 30.19 11.89
C LEU A 529 1.54 31.28 12.07
N GLU A 530 1.31 32.18 13.02
CA GLU A 530 2.09 33.40 13.21
C GLU A 530 2.83 33.37 14.55
N TYR A 531 4.06 33.88 14.54
CA TYR A 531 4.86 34.06 15.75
C TYR A 531 4.93 35.54 16.11
N ASP A 532 4.07 35.95 17.04
CA ASP A 532 3.97 37.32 17.50
C ASP A 532 4.95 37.59 18.64
N VAL A 533 5.79 38.61 18.48
CA VAL A 533 6.73 39.05 19.51
C VAL A 533 6.23 40.36 20.12
N LYS A 534 5.88 40.33 21.41
CA LYS A 534 5.47 41.53 22.18
C LYS A 534 6.16 41.53 23.53
N ASN A 535 6.72 42.67 23.94
CA ASN A 535 7.38 42.87 25.23
C ASN A 535 8.44 41.79 25.56
N GLY A 536 9.24 41.39 24.56
CA GLY A 536 10.27 40.35 24.73
C GLY A 536 9.74 38.92 24.91
N LYS A 537 8.43 38.68 24.72
CA LYS A 537 7.81 37.35 24.75
C LYS A 537 7.24 37.00 23.39
N GLY A 538 7.60 35.83 22.88
CA GLY A 538 7.03 35.29 21.64
C GLY A 538 5.80 34.44 21.94
N LYS A 539 4.76 34.55 21.11
CA LYS A 539 3.55 33.72 21.21
C LYS A 539 3.14 33.24 19.82
N TRP A 540 2.84 31.95 19.72
CA TRP A 540 2.26 31.39 18.51
C TRP A 540 0.75 31.63 18.47
N LYS A 541 0.25 32.08 17.33
CA LYS A 541 -1.18 32.24 17.05
C LYS A 541 -1.52 31.46 15.78
N PHE A 542 -2.53 30.61 15.87
CA PHE A 542 -3.08 29.90 14.73
C PHE A 542 -4.45 30.47 14.37
N THR A 543 -4.64 30.78 13.09
CA THR A 543 -5.93 31.15 12.51
C THR A 543 -6.26 30.14 11.41
N PRO A 544 -7.25 29.26 11.60
CA PRO A 544 -7.58 28.23 10.62
C PRO A 544 -8.19 28.82 9.36
N GLU A 545 -7.97 28.16 8.23
CA GLU A 545 -8.62 28.48 6.95
C GLU A 545 -10.05 27.96 6.91
N TYR A 546 -10.27 26.75 7.44
CA TYR A 546 -11.57 26.12 7.50
C TYR A 546 -12.29 26.42 8.82
N ALA A 547 -13.61 26.43 8.77
CA ALA A 547 -14.45 26.48 9.97
C ALA A 547 -14.26 25.23 10.84
N ASN A 548 -14.54 25.37 12.13
CA ASN A 548 -14.54 24.23 13.04
C ASN A 548 -15.74 23.32 12.74
N ASN A 549 -15.47 22.02 12.64
CA ASN A 549 -16.50 20.99 12.52
C ASN A 549 -17.30 20.90 13.83
N PRO A 550 -18.63 20.89 13.79
CA PRO A 550 -19.46 20.87 15.01
C PRO A 550 -19.31 19.58 15.84
N ASN A 551 -18.83 18.47 15.25
CA ASN A 551 -18.72 17.18 15.93
C ASN A 551 -17.55 17.13 16.93
N ASP A 552 -16.46 17.83 16.64
CA ASP A 552 -15.23 17.79 17.45
C ASP A 552 -14.60 19.15 17.76
N ASN A 553 -15.13 20.21 17.17
CA ASN A 553 -14.64 21.59 17.29
C ASN A 553 -13.19 21.77 16.82
N LEU A 554 -12.77 20.99 15.82
CA LEU A 554 -11.51 21.16 15.09
C LEU A 554 -11.79 21.72 13.69
N PRO A 555 -10.86 22.49 13.08
CA PRO A 555 -10.96 22.85 11.67
C PRO A 555 -11.21 21.61 10.80
N GLU A 556 -11.98 21.75 9.73
CA GLU A 556 -12.43 20.61 8.90
C GLU A 556 -11.28 19.70 8.45
N ASP A 557 -10.11 20.28 8.19
CA ASP A 557 -8.92 19.59 7.70
C ASP A 557 -7.81 19.41 8.75
N ALA A 558 -8.11 19.68 10.03
CA ALA A 558 -7.18 19.47 11.12
C ALA A 558 -7.17 18.00 11.56
N TRP A 559 -6.03 17.54 12.05
CA TRP A 559 -5.89 16.27 12.76
C TRP A 559 -5.96 16.46 14.28
N ILE A 560 -5.39 17.56 14.76
CA ILE A 560 -5.23 17.88 16.19
C ILE A 560 -5.52 19.34 16.51
N PRO A 561 -5.94 19.63 17.74
CA PRO A 561 -6.07 21.00 18.21
C PRO A 561 -4.70 21.66 18.38
N PHE A 562 -4.67 22.97 18.17
CA PHE A 562 -3.48 23.80 18.37
C PHE A 562 -3.09 23.84 19.86
N LEU A 563 -1.88 23.35 20.18
CA LEU A 563 -1.24 23.40 21.51
C LEU A 563 -2.10 22.87 22.66
N THR A 564 -3.06 22.00 22.36
CA THR A 564 -3.97 21.39 23.34
C THR A 564 -3.94 19.87 23.18
N ALA A 565 -4.17 19.14 24.26
CA ALA A 565 -4.24 17.68 24.19
C ALA A 565 -5.53 17.25 23.49
N PRO A 566 -5.50 16.23 22.61
CA PRO A 566 -6.73 15.62 22.11
C PRO A 566 -7.53 15.01 23.27
N LYS A 567 -8.85 14.86 23.07
CA LYS A 567 -9.74 14.22 24.06
C LYS A 567 -9.21 12.81 24.38
N LYS A 568 -9.10 12.49 25.68
CA LYS A 568 -8.60 11.20 26.16
C LYS A 568 -9.52 10.06 25.67
N GLY A 569 -8.92 8.97 25.19
CA GLY A 569 -9.64 7.78 24.72
C GLY A 569 -10.15 7.85 23.27
N VAL A 570 -9.92 8.97 22.57
CA VAL A 570 -10.28 9.09 21.15
C VAL A 570 -9.16 8.51 20.29
N ILE A 571 -9.48 7.48 19.50
CA ILE A 571 -8.62 7.02 18.41
C ILE A 571 -8.79 7.99 17.25
N ASN A 572 -7.68 8.62 16.85
CA ASN A 572 -7.62 9.60 15.76
C ASN A 572 -6.73 9.13 14.61
N SER A 573 -6.40 7.84 14.56
CA SER A 573 -5.65 7.23 13.48
C SER A 573 -6.25 5.89 13.08
N THR A 574 -6.01 5.49 11.84
CA THR A 574 -6.35 4.16 11.33
C THR A 574 -5.44 3.05 11.89
N ARG A 575 -4.47 3.38 12.76
CA ARG A 575 -3.56 2.45 13.44
C ARG A 575 -3.46 2.80 14.92
N LEU A 576 -3.33 1.81 15.80
CA LEU A 576 -3.15 2.07 17.23
C LEU A 576 -1.72 2.52 17.59
N ASP A 577 -0.73 2.16 16.77
CA ASP A 577 0.67 2.53 16.96
C ASP A 577 1.04 3.85 16.26
N PHE A 578 0.09 4.54 15.64
CA PHE A 578 0.30 5.82 14.96
C PHE A 578 -0.56 6.92 15.58
N ARG A 579 0.06 8.06 15.88
CA ARG A 579 -0.60 9.17 16.58
C ARG A 579 -0.09 10.52 16.09
N PRO A 580 -0.84 11.60 16.30
CA PRO A 580 -0.31 12.93 16.10
C PRO A 580 0.71 13.31 17.18
N PHE A 581 1.31 14.49 17.04
CA PHE A 581 2.20 15.05 18.04
C PHE A 581 1.46 15.38 19.35
N THR A 582 2.05 14.97 20.47
CA THR A 582 1.69 15.45 21.79
C THR A 582 1.95 16.95 21.92
N VAL A 583 1.31 17.61 22.90
CA VAL A 583 1.54 19.04 23.17
C VAL A 583 3.03 19.34 23.41
N ASN A 584 3.76 18.46 24.08
CA ASN A 584 5.20 18.65 24.30
C ASN A 584 6.01 18.56 23.00
N GLU A 585 5.68 17.63 22.11
CA GLU A 585 6.31 17.52 20.79
C GLU A 585 5.96 18.73 19.90
N GLN A 586 4.71 19.20 19.94
CA GLN A 586 4.28 20.43 19.27
C GLN A 586 5.11 21.64 19.74
N LYS A 587 5.26 21.82 21.06
CA LYS A 587 6.09 22.90 21.65
C LYS A 587 7.55 22.80 21.22
N GLN A 588 8.12 21.59 21.15
CA GLN A 588 9.49 21.39 20.68
C GLN A 588 9.66 21.77 19.20
N LEU A 589 8.71 21.37 18.33
CA LEU A 589 8.75 21.71 16.91
C LEU A 589 8.62 23.23 16.70
N LEU A 590 7.67 23.86 17.38
CA LEU A 590 7.42 25.30 17.31
C LEU A 590 8.51 26.15 17.97
N LEU A 591 9.28 25.60 18.92
CA LEU A 591 10.48 26.24 19.45
C LEU A 591 11.53 26.41 18.34
N VAL A 592 11.78 25.35 17.55
CA VAL A 592 12.65 25.44 16.36
C VAL A 592 12.03 26.37 15.32
N GLY A 593 10.71 26.29 15.12
CA GLY A 593 9.95 27.20 14.27
C GLY A 593 10.15 28.68 14.61
N ALA A 594 10.34 29.01 15.89
CA ALA A 594 10.58 30.37 16.34
C ALA A 594 12.00 30.84 15.98
N CYS A 595 13.00 29.96 16.12
CA CYS A 595 14.36 30.25 15.66
C CYS A 595 14.39 30.52 14.15
N LEU A 596 13.60 29.77 13.37
CA LEU A 596 13.51 29.93 11.91
C LEU A 596 12.84 31.25 11.47
N GLN A 597 12.21 32.00 12.39
CA GLN A 597 11.73 33.35 12.06
C GLN A 597 12.89 34.33 11.84
N CYS A 598 14.06 34.08 12.46
CA CYS A 598 15.24 34.93 12.33
C CYS A 598 16.39 34.24 11.58
N HIS A 599 16.43 32.91 11.55
CA HIS A 599 17.49 32.14 10.93
C HIS A 599 17.03 31.45 9.64
N LYS A 600 17.83 31.56 8.58
CA LYS A 600 17.70 30.72 7.39
C LYS A 600 18.11 29.29 7.71
N ASP A 601 17.50 28.34 7.01
CA ASP A 601 17.75 26.90 7.12
C ASP A 601 19.23 26.53 7.00
N ASP A 602 19.93 27.19 6.08
CA ASP A 602 21.34 26.94 5.78
C ASP A 602 22.32 27.75 6.64
N SER A 603 21.80 28.51 7.61
CA SER A 603 22.61 29.29 8.54
C SER A 603 23.48 28.40 9.42
N LYS A 604 24.62 28.94 9.87
CA LYS A 604 25.57 28.21 10.72
C LYS A 604 24.90 27.62 11.98
N VAL A 605 24.00 28.38 12.60
CA VAL A 605 23.28 27.95 13.82
C VAL A 605 22.36 26.76 13.52
N MET A 606 21.60 26.81 12.42
CA MET A 606 20.69 25.72 12.06
C MET A 606 21.45 24.47 11.61
N LYS A 607 22.53 24.61 10.83
CA LYS A 607 23.40 23.47 10.48
C LYS A 607 24.02 22.81 11.71
N GLN A 608 24.51 23.61 12.67
CA GLN A 608 25.04 23.07 13.92
C GLN A 608 23.97 22.33 14.73
N SER A 609 22.71 22.77 14.67
CA SER A 609 21.60 22.10 15.36
C SER A 609 21.37 20.66 14.90
N LEU A 610 21.67 20.37 13.64
CA LEU A 610 21.55 19.02 13.08
C LEU A 610 22.61 18.08 13.66
N VAL A 611 23.80 18.62 13.93
CA VAL A 611 24.97 17.89 14.42
C VAL A 611 24.94 17.76 15.94
N ASP A 612 24.80 18.85 16.68
CA ASP A 612 24.92 18.86 18.14
C ASP A 612 23.57 18.66 18.86
N GLY A 613 22.47 18.74 18.11
CA GLY A 613 21.13 18.83 18.66
C GLY A 613 20.78 20.21 19.19
N LEU A 614 19.55 20.36 19.68
CA LEU A 614 19.00 21.66 20.08
C LEU A 614 19.51 22.15 21.45
N LYS A 615 19.75 21.25 22.40
CA LYS A 615 20.12 21.63 23.79
C LYS A 615 21.38 22.50 23.87
N PRO A 616 22.51 22.16 23.21
CA PRO A 616 23.72 22.98 23.27
C PRO A 616 23.53 24.39 22.70
N LEU A 617 22.62 24.55 21.73
CA LEU A 617 22.31 25.85 21.13
C LEU A 617 21.47 26.73 22.06
N LEU A 618 20.53 26.14 22.81
CA LEU A 618 19.72 26.88 23.79
C LEU A 618 20.59 27.50 24.90
N ASN A 619 21.76 26.93 25.19
CA ASN A 619 22.71 27.48 26.15
C ASN A 619 23.54 28.65 25.60
N LYS A 620 23.46 28.93 24.29
CA LYS A 620 24.26 29.95 23.59
C LYS A 620 23.38 31.06 22.98
N LEU A 621 22.16 31.23 23.47
CA LEU A 621 21.22 32.23 22.96
C LEU A 621 21.72 33.65 23.22
N SER A 622 21.59 34.53 22.21
CA SER A 622 21.87 35.95 22.40
C SER A 622 20.72 36.63 23.12
N LYS A 623 20.96 37.84 23.66
CA LYS A 623 19.90 38.67 24.27
C LYS A 623 18.80 39.06 23.28
N SER A 624 19.06 38.97 21.98
CA SER A 624 18.09 39.25 20.92
C SER A 624 17.18 38.05 20.61
N CYS A 625 17.52 36.85 21.09
CA CYS A 625 16.71 35.66 20.88
C CYS A 625 15.45 35.72 21.75
N ILE A 626 14.28 35.67 21.12
CA ILE A 626 12.98 35.69 21.80
C ILE A 626 12.35 34.32 21.64
N LEU A 627 12.27 33.58 22.75
CA LEU A 627 11.71 32.24 22.79
C LEU A 627 10.18 32.26 22.99
N PRO A 628 9.47 31.21 22.55
CA PRO A 628 8.05 31.10 22.78
C PRO A 628 7.72 31.00 24.27
N SER A 629 6.72 31.76 24.70
CA SER A 629 6.03 31.59 25.97
C SER A 629 4.87 30.61 25.78
N TRP A 630 4.81 29.59 26.63
CA TRP A 630 3.77 28.55 26.59
C TRP A 630 2.68 28.71 27.64
N ASN A 631 2.79 29.78 28.45
CA ASN A 631 1.85 30.15 29.51
C ASN A 631 0.79 31.12 29.01
#